data_AF-L1L1G5-F1
#
_entry.id   AF-L1L1G5-F1
#
_cell.length_a   1.000
_cell.length_b   1.000
_cell.length_c   1.000
_cell.angle_alpha   90.00
_cell.angle_beta   90.00
_cell.angle_gamma   90.00
#
_symmetry.space_group_name_H-M   'P 1'
#
loop_
_entity.id
_entity.type
_entity.pdbx_description
1 polymer ?
#
loop_
_entity_poly.entity_id
_entity_poly.type
_entity_poly.pdbx_seq_one_letter_code
_entity_poly.pdbx_strand_id
1 'polypeptide(L)'
;MTLRFIGIDPNTGTGESPTVWVDENSNELVIQGWKPTPELEAECAAFEAPGHAAGIPDHEAVVRVPARMVPILRRACDAAERTQLR
;
A
#
# COMPACT_ATOMS: atom_id res chain seq x y z
N MET A 1 15.68 -4.52 10.35
CA MET A 1 14.47 -3.89 9.81
C MET A 1 14.87 -2.51 9.37
N THR A 2 15.18 -2.36 8.08
CA THR A 2 15.61 -1.08 7.51
C THR A 2 14.47 -0.59 6.64
N LEU A 3 13.50 0.11 7.27
CA LEU A 3 12.46 0.79 6.52
C LEU A 3 13.06 2.00 5.82
N ARG A 4 13.12 1.95 4.51
CA ARG A 4 13.51 3.08 3.67
C ARG A 4 12.28 3.92 3.37
N PHE A 5 12.26 5.14 3.88
CA PHE A 5 11.22 6.12 3.57
C PHE A 5 11.26 6.54 2.09
N ILE A 6 10.09 6.57 1.44
CA ILE A 6 9.96 6.96 0.02
C ILE A 6 9.21 8.29 -0.13
N GLY A 7 8.18 8.52 0.68
CA GLY A 7 7.43 9.75 0.62
C GLY A 7 6.13 9.71 1.42
N ILE A 8 5.54 10.90 1.53
CA ILE A 8 4.29 11.20 2.22
C ILE A 8 3.40 12.02 1.28
N ASP A 9 2.10 12.02 1.54
CA ASP A 9 1.13 12.79 0.78
C ASP A 9 1.52 14.28 0.66
N PRO A 10 1.64 14.81 -0.57
CA PRO A 10 2.07 16.19 -0.80
C PRO A 10 1.03 17.23 -0.35
N ASN A 11 -0.23 16.84 -0.14
CA ASN A 11 -1.29 17.74 0.31
C ASN A 11 -1.43 17.80 1.85
N THR A 12 -0.36 17.48 2.59
CA THR A 12 -0.39 17.38 4.04
C THR A 12 -0.57 18.75 4.71
N GLY A 13 -1.74 18.97 5.31
CA GLY A 13 -2.04 20.14 6.14
C GLY A 13 -2.97 19.88 7.33
N THR A 14 -3.64 18.72 7.40
CA THR A 14 -4.75 18.47 8.35
C THR A 14 -4.71 17.08 9.00
N GLY A 15 -3.52 16.56 9.32
CA GLY A 15 -3.37 15.36 10.17
C GLY A 15 -3.58 14.00 9.48
N GLU A 16 -3.91 13.99 8.19
CA GLU A 16 -3.95 12.78 7.38
C GLU A 16 -2.74 12.74 6.45
N SER A 17 -1.98 11.66 6.52
CA SER A 17 -0.68 11.57 5.84
C SER A 17 -0.42 10.15 5.34
N PRO A 18 -1.06 9.71 4.24
CA PRO A 18 -0.66 8.50 3.56
C PRO A 18 0.86 8.50 3.33
N THR A 19 1.52 7.41 3.69
CA THR A 19 2.98 7.32 3.75
C THR A 19 3.46 5.99 3.20
N VAL A 20 4.58 6.01 2.50
CA VAL A 20 5.14 4.84 1.82
C VAL A 20 6.60 4.64 2.22
N TRP A 21 6.93 3.38 2.53
CA TRP A 21 8.27 2.89 2.78
C TRP A 21 8.54 1.62 1.95
N VAL A 22 9.80 1.23 1.88
CA VAL A 22 10.24 -0.10 1.46
C VAL A 22 10.92 -0.77 2.64
N ASP A 23 10.52 -1.98 3.01
CA ASP A 23 11.33 -2.81 3.90
C ASP A 23 12.40 -3.52 3.07
N GLU A 24 13.65 -3.09 3.23
CA GLU A 24 14.77 -3.64 2.45
C GLU A 24 15.12 -5.09 2.87
N ASN A 25 14.66 -5.56 4.03
CA ASN A 25 14.94 -6.91 4.51
C ASN A 25 13.98 -7.94 3.90
N SER A 26 12.68 -7.65 3.93
CA SER A 26 11.64 -8.53 3.35
C SER A 26 11.37 -8.22 1.88
N ASN A 27 11.94 -7.12 1.35
CA ASN A 27 11.68 -6.60 0.02
C ASN A 27 10.17 -6.36 -0.22
N GLU A 28 9.54 -5.69 0.74
CA GLU A 28 8.11 -5.40 0.74
C GLU A 28 7.85 -3.90 0.63
N LEU A 29 6.75 -3.54 -0.06
CA LEU A 29 6.22 -2.18 -0.01
C LEU A 29 5.35 -2.05 1.24
N VAL A 30 5.68 -1.09 2.10
CA VAL A 30 4.90 -0.81 3.32
C VAL A 30 4.13 0.49 3.10
N ILE A 31 2.81 0.44 3.22
CA ILE A 31 1.92 1.54 2.87
C ILE A 31 0.96 1.84 4.03
N GLN A 32 1.02 3.06 4.53
CA GLN A 32 0.00 3.62 5.40
C GLN A 32 -1.01 4.40 4.54
N GLY A 33 -2.29 4.05 4.63
CA GLY A 33 -3.39 4.70 3.94
C GLY A 33 -4.61 4.92 4.84
N TRP A 34 -5.73 5.28 4.24
CA TRP A 34 -7.00 5.40 4.95
C TRP A 34 -7.74 4.08 5.01
N LYS A 35 -8.54 3.87 6.05
CA LYS A 35 -9.42 2.71 6.14
C LYS A 35 -10.56 2.81 5.09
N PRO A 36 -11.00 1.69 4.52
CA PRO A 36 -12.17 1.64 3.67
C PRO A 36 -13.45 1.93 4.48
N THR A 37 -14.53 2.26 3.79
CA THR A 37 -15.87 2.12 4.37
C THR A 37 -16.27 0.64 4.32
N PRO A 38 -17.21 0.19 5.18
CA PRO A 38 -17.70 -1.19 5.13
C PRO A 38 -18.21 -1.60 3.74
N GLU A 39 -18.86 -0.68 3.01
CA GLU A 39 -19.39 -0.94 1.68
C GLU A 39 -18.27 -1.16 0.65
N LEU A 40 -17.22 -0.33 0.70
CA LEU A 40 -16.07 -0.49 -0.19
C LEU A 40 -15.30 -1.78 0.12
N GLU A 41 -15.14 -2.11 1.41
CA GLU A 41 -14.48 -3.35 1.81
C GLU A 41 -15.26 -4.58 1.36
N ALA A 42 -16.60 -4.56 1.46
CA ALA A 42 -17.46 -5.62 0.94
C ALA A 42 -17.39 -5.74 -0.59
N GLU A 43 -17.33 -4.61 -1.31
CA GLU A 43 -17.15 -4.61 -2.77
C GLU A 43 -15.81 -5.26 -3.17
N CYS A 44 -14.72 -4.94 -2.47
CA CYS A 44 -13.43 -5.59 -2.67
C CYS A 44 -13.49 -7.10 -2.35
N ALA A 45 -14.13 -7.48 -1.24
CA ALA A 45 -14.25 -8.87 -0.82
C ALA A 45 -15.09 -9.72 -1.79
N ALA A 46 -16.03 -9.11 -2.53
CA ALA A 46 -16.84 -9.80 -3.51
C ALA A 46 -16.09 -10.16 -4.81
N PHE A 47 -14.87 -9.64 -5.02
CA PHE A 47 -14.10 -9.90 -6.23
C PHE A 47 -13.45 -11.28 -6.20
N GLU A 48 -13.79 -12.14 -7.17
CA GLU A 48 -13.17 -13.45 -7.34
C GLU A 48 -11.93 -13.35 -8.22
N ALA A 49 -10.74 -13.43 -7.60
CA ALA A 49 -9.51 -13.60 -8.35
C ALA A 49 -9.38 -15.06 -8.84
N PRO A 50 -8.83 -15.32 -10.03
CA PRO A 50 -8.60 -16.68 -10.52
C PRO A 50 -7.88 -17.55 -9.47
N GLY A 51 -8.47 -18.69 -9.13
CA GLY A 51 -7.91 -19.64 -8.16
C GLY A 51 -8.11 -19.27 -6.68
N HIS A 52 -8.90 -18.25 -6.36
CA HIS A 52 -9.16 -17.81 -4.98
C HIS A 52 -10.67 -17.73 -4.70
N ALA A 53 -11.07 -18.04 -3.47
CA ALA A 53 -12.44 -17.81 -3.03
C ALA A 53 -12.70 -16.31 -2.81
N ALA A 54 -13.94 -15.87 -3.00
CA ALA A 54 -14.35 -14.53 -2.59
C ALA A 54 -14.14 -14.34 -1.08
N GLY A 55 -13.70 -13.15 -0.69
CA GLY A 55 -13.41 -12.75 0.68
C GLY A 55 -12.03 -12.11 0.85
N ILE A 56 -11.84 -11.44 2.00
CA ILE A 56 -10.55 -10.92 2.44
C ILE A 56 -10.14 -11.76 3.67
N PRO A 57 -9.02 -12.49 3.65
CA PRO A 57 -8.52 -13.23 4.80
C PRO A 57 -8.24 -12.34 6.02
N ASP A 58 -8.35 -12.89 7.24
CA ASP A 58 -8.16 -12.16 8.50
C ASP A 58 -6.79 -11.44 8.65
N HIS A 59 -5.77 -11.86 7.90
CA HIS A 59 -4.43 -11.30 7.92
C HIS A 59 -4.17 -10.31 6.76
N GLU A 60 -5.17 -10.06 5.93
CA GLU A 60 -5.14 -9.09 4.83
C GLU A 60 -6.04 -7.90 5.16
N ALA A 61 -5.76 -6.75 4.53
CA ALA A 61 -6.57 -5.55 4.73
C ALA A 61 -6.64 -4.72 3.45
N VAL A 62 -7.80 -4.16 3.17
CA VAL A 62 -7.96 -3.13 2.15
C VAL A 62 -7.49 -1.79 2.72
N VAL A 63 -6.64 -1.09 1.98
CA VAL A 63 -6.18 0.26 2.32
C VAL A 63 -6.44 1.21 1.16
N ARG A 64 -6.98 2.39 1.47
CA ARG A 64 -7.24 3.43 0.49
C ARG A 64 -6.03 4.35 0.40
N VAL A 65 -5.53 4.54 -0.81
CA VAL A 65 -4.42 5.44 -1.10
C VAL A 65 -4.84 6.44 -2.18
N PRO A 66 -4.70 7.75 -1.97
CA PRO A 66 -5.06 8.75 -2.98
C PRO A 66 -4.27 8.57 -4.28
N ALA A 67 -4.92 8.78 -5.43
CA ALA A 67 -4.26 8.71 -6.73
C ALA A 67 -3.07 9.70 -6.88
N ARG A 68 -3.08 10.82 -6.15
CA ARG A 68 -1.95 11.77 -6.10
C ARG A 68 -0.66 11.16 -5.50
N MET A 69 -0.75 10.04 -4.79
CA MET A 69 0.39 9.28 -4.28
C MET A 69 1.10 8.45 -5.36
N VAL A 70 0.52 8.30 -6.56
CA VAL A 70 1.08 7.46 -7.64
C VAL A 70 2.57 7.73 -7.92
N PRO A 71 3.06 9.00 -8.00
CA PRO A 71 4.48 9.25 -8.18
C PRO A 71 5.36 8.71 -7.03
N ILE A 72 4.85 8.69 -5.80
CA ILE A 72 5.55 8.15 -4.62
C ILE A 72 5.55 6.62 -4.69
N LEU A 73 4.42 6.00 -5.02
CA LEU A 73 4.31 4.55 -5.18
C LEU A 73 5.23 4.02 -6.27
N ARG A 74 5.33 4.70 -7.42
CA ARG A 74 6.28 4.34 -8.49
C ARG A 74 7.72 4.34 -8.00
N ARG A 75 8.13 5.37 -7.25
CA ARG A 75 9.47 5.41 -6.66
C ARG A 75 9.71 4.28 -5.66
N ALA A 76 8.66 3.83 -4.96
CA ALA A 76 8.75 2.70 -4.03
C ALA A 76 8.97 1.39 -4.80
N CYS A 77 8.24 1.18 -5.91
CA CYS A 77 8.47 0.08 -6.84
C CYS A 77 9.92 0.08 -7.35
N ASP A 78 10.40 1.21 -7.89
CA ASP A 78 11.77 1.35 -8.39
C ASP A 78 12.82 1.05 -7.30
N ALA A 79 12.53 1.39 -6.04
CA ALA A 79 13.41 1.13 -4.91
C ALA A 79 13.43 -0.36 -4.53
N ALA A 80 12.26 -1.01 -4.47
CA ALA A 80 12.15 -2.43 -4.18
C ALA A 80 12.81 -3.30 -5.26
N GLU A 81 12.58 -3.00 -6.54
CA GLU A 81 13.22 -3.71 -7.66
C GLU A 81 14.76 -3.64 -7.58
N ARG A 82 15.32 -2.48 -7.21
CA ARG A 82 16.78 -2.33 -7.03
C ARG A 82 17.32 -3.14 -5.86
N THR A 83 16.53 -3.37 -4.82
CA THR A 83 16.95 -4.21 -3.68
C THR A 83 17.08 -5.67 -4.09
N GLN A 84 16.21 -6.16 -4.96
CA GLN A 84 16.28 -7.54 -5.49
C GLN A 84 17.54 -7.82 -6.32
N LEU A 85 18.20 -6.77 -6.83
CA LEU A 85 19.42 -6.89 -7.65
C LEU A 85 20.72 -6.85 -6.82
N ARG A 86 20.64 -6.67 -5.49
CA ARG A 86 21.80 -6.60 -4.58
C ARG A 86 22.04 -7.92 -3.86
#